data_AF-A0A916JBL4-F1
#
_entry.id   AF-A0A916JBL4-F1
#
_cell.length_a   1.000
_cell.length_b   1.000
_cell.length_c   1.000
_cell.angle_alpha   90.00
_cell.angle_beta   90.00
_cell.angle_gamma   90.00
#
_symmetry.space_group_name_H-M   'P 1'
#
loop_
_entity.id
_entity.type
_entity.pdbx_description
1 polymer ?
#
loop_
_entity_poly.entity_id
_entity_poly.type
_entity_poly.pdbx_seq_one_letter_code
_entity_poly.pdbx_strand_id
1 'polypeptide(L)'
;MKKIKLILLNILLIALVCTGLYVFVNRIEKEHQVRLETVNRSYNYSRGLITDFKSYKGHSLVVRYKIGSRYFEFSGGWDSNPKRLSEGDSISFRYSVENPRYIITELEKEY
;
A
#
# COMPACT_ATOMS: atom_id res chain seq x y z
N MET A 1 -15.11 41.68 -19.09
CA MET A 1 -15.19 40.42 -19.86
C MET A 1 -13.94 39.53 -19.77
N LYS A 2 -12.72 40.02 -20.06
CA LYS A 2 -11.49 39.20 -20.00
C LYS A 2 -11.19 38.61 -18.60
N LYS A 3 -11.41 39.39 -17.53
CA LYS A 3 -11.22 38.94 -16.14
C LYS A 3 -12.16 37.79 -15.74
N ILE A 4 -13.43 37.85 -16.17
CA ILE A 4 -14.43 36.80 -15.89
C ILE A 4 -14.07 35.49 -16.61
N LYS A 5 -13.63 35.58 -17.88
CA LYS A 5 -13.15 34.40 -18.62
C LYS A 5 -11.93 33.76 -17.96
N LEU A 6 -11.01 34.57 -17.43
CA LEU A 6 -9.83 34.07 -16.71
C LEU A 6 -10.22 33.35 -15.41
N ILE A 7 -11.17 33.90 -14.64
CA ILE A 7 -11.67 33.26 -13.41
C ILE A 7 -12.35 31.92 -13.75
N LEU A 8 -13.22 31.87 -14.76
CA LEU A 8 -13.87 30.65 -15.22
C LEU A 8 -12.87 29.58 -15.65
N LEU A 9 -11.81 29.95 -16.38
CA LEU A 9 -10.75 29.04 -16.79
C LEU A 9 -10.02 28.43 -15.58
N ASN A 10 -9.70 29.24 -14.57
CA ASN A 10 -9.05 28.75 -13.35
C ASN A 10 -9.95 27.80 -12.56
N ILE A 11 -11.25 28.11 -12.44
CA ILE A 11 -12.22 27.22 -11.78
C ILE A 11 -12.32 25.89 -12.52
N LEU A 12 -12.38 25.91 -13.85
CA LEU A 12 -12.41 24.69 -14.66
C LEU A 12 -11.15 23.85 -14.46
N LEU A 13 -9.97 24.49 -14.40
CA LEU A 13 -8.70 23.80 -14.20
C LEU A 13 -8.61 23.18 -12.81
N ILE A 14 -9.06 23.89 -11.77
CA ILE A 14 -9.15 23.36 -10.40
C ILE A 14 -10.11 22.17 -10.36
N ALA A 15 -11.29 22.28 -10.96
CA ALA A 15 -12.26 21.19 -11.00
C ALA A 15 -11.67 19.94 -11.67
N LEU A 16 -10.98 20.10 -12.79
CA LEU A 16 -10.32 19.00 -13.50
C LEU A 16 -9.24 18.32 -12.63
N VAL A 17 -8.40 19.10 -11.93
CA VAL A 17 -7.39 18.59 -11.01
C VAL A 17 -8.05 17.82 -9.86
N CYS A 18 -9.08 18.38 -9.23
CA CYS A 18 -9.80 17.73 -8.14
C CYS A 18 -10.45 16.42 -8.58
N THR A 19 -11.08 16.37 -9.76
CA THR A 19 -11.65 15.13 -10.31
C THR A 19 -10.57 14.09 -10.57
N GLY A 20 -9.43 14.48 -11.14
CA GLY A 20 -8.30 13.58 -11.37
C GLY A 20 -7.77 12.97 -10.07
N LEU A 21 -7.57 13.79 -9.04
CA LEU A 21 -7.13 13.34 -7.72
C LEU A 21 -8.15 12.40 -7.06
N TYR A 22 -9.44 12.72 -7.15
CA TYR A 22 -10.51 11.88 -6.60
C TYR A 22 -10.52 10.47 -7.22
N VAL A 23 -10.42 10.37 -8.54
CA VAL A 23 -10.36 9.07 -9.23
C VAL A 23 -9.11 8.29 -8.84
N PHE A 24 -7.98 8.96 -8.67
CA PHE A 24 -6.72 8.34 -8.29
C PHE A 24 -6.78 7.74 -6.88
N VAL A 25 -7.26 8.51 -5.90
CA VAL A 25 -7.41 8.04 -4.51
C VAL A 25 -8.36 6.85 -4.43
N ASN A 26 -9.51 6.92 -5.10
CA ASN A 26 -10.48 5.82 -5.12
C ASN A 26 -9.92 4.52 -5.72
N ARG A 27 -8.99 4.61 -6.69
CA ARG A 27 -8.35 3.41 -7.26
C ARG A 27 -7.41 2.76 -6.25
N ILE A 28 -6.59 3.55 -5.56
CA ILE A 28 -5.66 3.06 -4.52
C ILE A 28 -6.44 2.37 -3.40
N GLU A 29 -7.54 2.99 -2.94
CA GLU A 29 -8.35 2.42 -1.87
C GLU A 29 -9.00 1.09 -2.31
N LYS A 30 -9.50 1.01 -3.54
CA LYS A 30 -10.04 -0.26 -4.09
C LYS A 30 -8.98 -1.35 -4.17
N GLU A 31 -7.78 -1.05 -4.66
CA GLU A 31 -6.69 -2.03 -4.70
C GLU A 31 -6.29 -2.51 -3.31
N HIS A 32 -6.27 -1.59 -2.33
CA HIS A 32 -6.04 -1.93 -0.94
C HIS A 32 -7.11 -2.87 -0.39
N GLN A 33 -8.40 -2.56 -0.60
CA GLN A 33 -9.50 -3.42 -0.15
C GLN A 33 -9.47 -4.79 -0.82
N VAL A 34 -9.25 -4.85 -2.14
CA VAL A 34 -9.12 -6.13 -2.86
C VAL A 34 -7.99 -6.97 -2.31
N ARG A 35 -6.83 -6.36 -2.01
CA ARG A 35 -5.70 -7.07 -1.38
C ARG A 35 -6.12 -7.66 -0.03
N LEU A 36 -6.75 -6.85 0.83
CA LEU A 36 -7.19 -7.30 2.15
C LEU A 36 -8.19 -8.45 2.06
N GLU A 37 -9.22 -8.31 1.24
CA GLU A 37 -10.23 -9.33 1.03
C GLU A 37 -9.64 -10.63 0.48
N THR A 38 -8.71 -10.53 -0.47
CA THR A 38 -8.07 -11.70 -1.10
C THR A 38 -7.19 -12.48 -0.11
N VAL A 39 -6.49 -11.78 0.79
CA VAL A 39 -5.73 -12.43 1.86
C VAL A 39 -6.69 -13.02 2.90
N ASN A 40 -7.68 -12.27 3.36
CA ASN A 40 -8.59 -12.70 4.42
C ASN A 40 -9.48 -13.88 4.03
N ARG A 41 -9.78 -14.06 2.73
CA ARG A 41 -10.55 -15.21 2.24
C ARG A 41 -9.86 -16.55 2.53
N SER A 42 -8.57 -16.63 2.28
CA SER A 42 -7.77 -17.85 2.50
C SER A 42 -6.29 -17.48 2.62
N TYR A 43 -5.75 -17.59 3.83
CA TYR A 43 -4.38 -17.20 4.13
C TYR A 43 -3.57 -18.30 4.80
N ASN A 44 -2.26 -18.14 4.70
CA ASN A 44 -1.30 -18.84 5.55
C ASN A 44 -0.22 -17.84 6.02
N TYR A 45 0.62 -18.25 6.97
CA TYR A 45 1.66 -17.41 7.55
C TYR A 45 3.03 -17.73 6.96
N SER A 46 3.85 -16.69 6.82
CA SER A 46 5.26 -16.84 6.48
C SER A 46 6.06 -15.65 7.03
N ARG A 47 7.35 -15.64 6.71
CA ARG A 47 8.27 -14.56 7.06
C ARG A 47 9.02 -14.08 5.83
N GLY A 48 9.40 -12.82 5.89
CA GLY A 48 10.17 -12.14 4.85
C GLY A 48 11.24 -11.27 5.47
N LEU A 49 12.08 -10.72 4.60
CA LEU A 49 13.14 -9.78 4.96
C LEU A 49 12.70 -8.37 4.59
N ILE A 50 12.79 -7.43 5.53
CA ILE A 50 12.62 -6.01 5.25
C ILE A 50 13.85 -5.53 4.47
N THR A 51 13.66 -5.06 3.24
CA THR A 51 14.74 -4.57 2.38
C THR A 51 14.76 -3.04 2.25
N ASP A 52 13.70 -2.37 2.67
CA ASP A 52 13.63 -0.90 2.79
C ASP A 52 12.61 -0.57 3.89
N PHE A 53 12.91 0.42 4.72
CA PHE A 53 12.04 0.84 5.82
C PHE A 53 12.07 2.36 5.98
N LYS A 54 10.93 3.00 5.71
CA LYS A 54 10.77 4.45 5.79
C LYS A 54 9.79 4.80 6.89
N SER A 55 10.28 5.61 7.84
CA SER A 55 9.50 6.14 8.96
C SER A 55 9.25 7.64 8.87
N TYR A 56 9.97 8.36 8.00
CA TYR A 56 9.84 9.81 7.86
C TYR A 56 9.06 10.20 6.60
N LYS A 57 8.03 11.04 6.75
CA LYS A 57 7.14 11.55 5.68
C LYS A 57 6.51 10.44 4.83
N GLY A 58 5.79 9.55 5.51
CA GLY A 58 5.13 8.39 4.93
C GLY A 58 5.71 7.12 5.52
N HIS A 59 4.85 6.32 6.14
CA HIS A 59 5.23 5.02 6.64
C HIS A 59 5.17 4.03 5.49
N SER A 60 6.33 3.55 5.05
CA SER A 60 6.39 2.50 4.02
C SER A 60 7.51 1.52 4.30
N LEU A 61 7.36 0.31 3.79
CA LEU A 61 8.35 -0.73 3.86
C LEU A 61 8.33 -1.56 2.59
N VAL A 62 9.45 -2.23 2.32
CA VAL A 62 9.56 -3.23 1.27
C VAL A 62 9.95 -4.55 1.91
N VAL A 63 9.20 -5.62 1.62
CA VAL A 63 9.46 -6.98 2.10
C VAL A 63 9.79 -7.87 0.92
N ARG A 64 10.93 -8.54 0.98
CA ARG A 64 11.26 -9.64 0.09
C ARG A 64 10.98 -10.98 0.78
N TYR A 65 10.30 -11.88 0.08
CA TYR A 65 9.93 -13.17 0.65
C TYR A 65 9.85 -14.25 -0.41
N LYS A 66 9.76 -15.51 0.05
CA LYS A 66 9.70 -16.69 -0.81
C LYS A 66 8.53 -17.56 -0.40
N ILE A 67 7.71 -17.96 -1.35
CA ILE A 67 6.63 -18.93 -1.16
C ILE A 67 6.82 -20.07 -2.15
N GLY A 68 7.02 -21.29 -1.64
CA GLY A 68 7.45 -22.43 -2.45
C GLY A 68 8.81 -22.16 -3.10
N SER A 69 8.87 -22.22 -4.43
CA SER A 69 10.10 -21.94 -5.22
C SER A 69 10.19 -20.51 -5.76
N ARG A 70 9.17 -19.66 -5.56
CA ARG A 70 9.08 -18.32 -6.15
C ARG A 70 9.41 -17.23 -5.14
N TYR A 71 10.16 -16.24 -5.60
CA TYR A 71 10.45 -15.02 -4.85
C TYR A 71 9.45 -13.94 -5.21
N PHE A 72 9.11 -13.14 -4.21
CA PHE A 72 8.17 -12.04 -4.30
C PHE A 72 8.71 -10.83 -3.56
N GLU A 73 8.19 -9.67 -3.93
CA GLU A 73 8.47 -8.40 -3.27
C GLU A 73 7.14 -7.69 -3.04
N PHE A 74 6.95 -7.20 -1.83
CA PHE A 74 5.80 -6.42 -1.43
C PHE A 74 6.28 -5.03 -1.01
N SER A 75 5.63 -3.99 -1.53
CA SER A 75 5.81 -2.62 -1.09
C SER A 75 4.48 -2.13 -0.53
N GLY A 76 4.48 -1.67 0.72
CA GLY A 76 3.27 -1.29 1.42
C GLY A 76 3.51 -0.29 2.53
N GLY A 77 2.41 0.18 3.11
CA GLY A 77 2.43 1.02 4.30
C GLY A 77 2.61 0.23 5.59
N TRP A 78 2.84 0.93 6.70
CA TRP A 78 2.76 0.35 8.04
C TRP A 78 2.15 1.35 9.02
N ASP A 79 1.45 0.83 10.03
CA ASP A 79 0.72 1.63 11.01
C ASP A 79 1.46 1.73 12.35
N SER A 80 1.98 0.60 12.85
CA SER A 80 2.61 0.53 14.16
C SER A 80 3.81 -0.40 14.15
N ASN A 81 4.90 0.02 14.81
CA ASN A 81 6.13 -0.76 14.93
C ASN A 81 6.59 -0.91 16.39
N PRO A 82 5.82 -1.65 17.22
CA PRO A 82 6.14 -1.81 18.64
C PRO A 82 7.41 -2.63 18.87
N LYS A 83 7.74 -3.52 17.93
CA LYS A 83 8.93 -4.38 17.97
C LYS A 83 10.20 -3.70 17.46
N ARG A 84 10.11 -2.43 17.03
CA ARG A 84 11.23 -1.65 16.47
C ARG A 84 11.94 -2.35 15.32
N LEU A 85 11.17 -3.03 14.45
CA LEU A 85 11.69 -3.65 13.24
C LEU A 85 12.29 -2.59 12.32
N SER A 86 13.33 -2.96 11.60
CA SER A 86 14.09 -2.10 10.71
C SER A 86 14.55 -2.85 9.47
N GLU A 87 15.22 -2.15 8.55
CA GLU A 87 15.83 -2.77 7.38
C GLU A 87 16.81 -3.88 7.79
N GLY A 88 16.73 -5.03 7.14
CA GLY A 88 17.51 -6.22 7.47
C GLY A 88 16.82 -7.17 8.46
N ASP A 89 15.74 -6.74 9.12
CA ASP A 89 15.00 -7.60 10.04
C ASP A 89 14.01 -8.53 9.31
N SER A 90 13.71 -9.65 9.97
CA SER A 90 12.61 -10.53 9.56
C SER A 90 11.28 -9.93 10.01
N ILE A 91 10.30 -9.95 9.11
CA ILE A 91 8.92 -9.54 9.38
C ILE A 91 7.97 -10.70 9.13
N SER A 92 7.01 -10.87 10.03
CA SER A 92 5.92 -11.84 9.86
C SER A 92 4.82 -11.25 8.99
N PHE A 93 4.26 -12.08 8.11
CA PHE A 93 3.12 -11.68 7.28
C PHE A 93 2.19 -12.87 7.05
N ARG A 94 0.92 -12.55 6.78
CA ARG A 94 -0.05 -13.49 6.23
C ARG A 94 -0.17 -13.25 4.74
N TYR A 95 -0.23 -14.31 3.95
CA TYR A 95 -0.31 -14.23 2.48
C TYR A 95 -1.51 -15.00 1.97
N SER A 96 -2.08 -14.56 0.84
CA SER A 96 -3.19 -15.29 0.20
C SER A 96 -2.68 -16.60 -0.40
N VAL A 97 -3.35 -17.71 -0.08
CA VAL A 97 -3.05 -19.03 -0.65
C VAL A 97 -3.35 -19.04 -2.16
N GLU A 98 -4.39 -18.32 -2.59
CA GLU A 98 -4.78 -18.18 -4.00
C GLU A 98 -3.79 -17.31 -4.79
N ASN A 99 -3.31 -16.22 -4.18
CA ASN A 99 -2.35 -15.32 -4.81
C ASN A 99 -1.25 -14.86 -3.83
N PRO A 100 -0.11 -15.57 -3.79
CA PRO A 100 0.97 -15.28 -2.84
C PRO A 100 1.62 -13.91 -2.98
N ARG A 101 1.30 -13.11 -4.01
CA ARG A 101 1.75 -11.72 -4.13
C ARG A 101 1.10 -10.79 -3.11
N TYR A 102 -0.10 -11.13 -2.67
CA TYR A 102 -0.82 -10.35 -1.68
C TYR A 102 -0.46 -10.84 -0.29
N ILE A 103 0.09 -9.92 0.50
CA ILE A 103 0.43 -10.14 1.90
C ILE A 103 -0.14 -9.01 2.75
N ILE A 104 -0.26 -9.27 4.04
CA ILE A 104 -0.51 -8.29 5.10
C ILE A 104 0.55 -8.54 6.16
N THR A 105 1.32 -7.50 6.49
CA THR A 105 2.46 -7.57 7.39
C THR A 105 2.07 -7.27 8.82
N GLU A 106 2.82 -7.77 9.81
CA GLU A 106 2.54 -7.56 11.24
C GLU A 106 2.60 -6.10 11.72
N LEU A 107 2.99 -5.17 10.85
CA LEU A 107 3.04 -3.75 11.11
C LEU A 107 1.79 -3.01 10.60
N GLU A 108 0.94 -3.68 9.84
CA GLU A 108 -0.36 -3.17 9.38
C GLU A 108 -1.44 -3.44 10.44
N LYS A 109 -2.38 -2.51 10.60
CA LYS A 109 -3.48 -2.61 11.57
C LYS A 109 -4.39 -3.82 11.32
N GLU A 110 -4.50 -4.26 10.07
CA GLU A 110 -5.37 -5.35 9.65
C GLU A 110 -4.80 -6.74 9.93
N TYR A 111 -3.52 -6.85 10.28
CA TYR A 111 -2.83 -8.12 10.55
C TYR A 111 -3.41 -8.91 11.73
#